data_AF-A0A0G2HQ19-F1
#
_entry.id   AF-A0A0G2HQ19-F1
#
_cell.length_a   1.000
_cell.length_b   1.000
_cell.length_c   1.000
_cell.angle_alpha   90.00
_cell.angle_beta   90.00
_cell.angle_gamma   90.00
#
_symmetry.space_group_name_H-M   'P 1'
#
loop_
_entity.id
_entity.type
_entity.pdbx_description
1 polymer ?
#
loop_
_entity_poly.entity_id
_entity_poly.type
_entity_poly.pdbx_seq_one_letter_code
_entity_poly.pdbx_strand_id
1 'polypeptide(L)'
;MMNPTVSSLALLALGAYASPVAVRQTTTEPIQLGGGSNSAIQITISQIDLGAAAPPAAAAPPAPEALPEAAPPAAAPEAAAGDANGLFSFSSTMLANATPEQVVNGTEPTGGLAGASGTFSFGLNAATDTICYNITLNAFQGDFDSPATTATHIHEAAAGQSGPPRIAFPNPVPVGDPAAGVMNSVGCMKGPFTTGVVMEGADTGNGFTVAQIEANPAGFFADVHSSLAVPGAVRGQLA
;
A
#
# COMPACT_ATOMS: atom_id res chain seq x y z
N MET A 1 -42.41 5.96 -48.55
CA MET A 1 -43.29 5.07 -47.78
C MET A 1 -43.06 5.33 -46.31
N MET A 2 -44.17 5.57 -45.61
CA MET A 2 -44.47 5.67 -44.18
C MET A 2 -43.35 5.51 -43.11
N ASN A 3 -43.27 6.52 -42.23
CA ASN A 3 -42.99 6.42 -40.78
C ASN A 3 -44.15 5.63 -40.08
N PRO A 4 -44.09 5.05 -38.84
CA PRO A 4 -43.71 5.78 -37.61
C PRO A 4 -43.26 4.96 -36.33
N THR A 5 -42.87 5.72 -35.28
CA THR A 5 -43.13 5.58 -33.80
C THR A 5 -42.65 4.36 -32.99
N VAL A 6 -41.75 4.54 -31.98
CA VAL A 6 -41.95 4.88 -30.54
C VAL A 6 -42.60 3.75 -29.69
N SER A 7 -41.91 3.28 -28.64
CA SER A 7 -42.50 3.17 -27.29
C SER A 7 -41.45 2.89 -26.21
N SER A 8 -41.42 3.75 -25.20
CA SER A 8 -40.81 3.52 -23.89
C SER A 8 -41.52 2.39 -23.14
N LEU A 9 -40.80 1.67 -22.28
CA LEU A 9 -41.39 1.07 -21.09
C LEU A 9 -40.37 1.11 -19.94
N ALA A 10 -40.65 1.96 -18.96
CA ALA A 10 -40.07 1.89 -17.64
C ALA A 10 -40.69 0.72 -16.88
N LEU A 11 -39.88 -0.07 -16.19
CA LEU A 11 -40.34 -0.98 -15.16
C LEU A 11 -39.53 -0.74 -13.88
N LEU A 12 -40.17 -0.10 -12.91
CA LEU A 12 -39.79 -0.21 -11.50
C LEU A 12 -40.07 -1.65 -11.06
N ALA A 13 -39.10 -2.28 -10.40
CA ALA A 13 -39.37 -3.37 -9.48
C ALA A 13 -38.39 -3.30 -8.30
N LEU A 14 -38.97 -3.50 -7.13
CA LEU A 14 -38.37 -3.33 -5.82
C LEU A 14 -37.31 -4.40 -5.53
N GLY A 15 -36.50 -4.11 -4.51
CA GLY A 15 -35.35 -4.91 -4.13
C GLY A 15 -35.70 -6.23 -3.43
N ALA A 16 -34.68 -7.06 -3.33
CA ALA A 16 -34.45 -7.96 -2.21
C ALA A 16 -32.98 -8.38 -2.27
N TYR A 17 -32.27 -8.11 -1.17
CA TYR A 17 -30.93 -8.60 -0.89
C TYR A 17 -30.92 -10.13 -0.93
N ALA A 18 -30.07 -10.73 -1.75
CA ALA A 18 -29.71 -12.13 -1.65
C ALA A 18 -28.19 -12.22 -1.47
N SER A 19 -27.77 -12.58 -0.26
CA SER A 19 -26.38 -12.92 0.06
C SER A 19 -25.94 -14.15 -0.74
N PRO A 20 -24.73 -14.17 -1.33
CA PRO A 20 -24.21 -15.38 -1.95
C PRO A 20 -23.73 -16.35 -0.86
N VAL A 21 -24.42 -17.49 -0.74
CA VAL A 21 -23.91 -18.68 -0.06
C VAL A 21 -22.75 -19.22 -0.88
N ALA A 22 -21.57 -19.29 -0.26
CA ALA A 22 -20.37 -19.87 -0.85
C ALA A 22 -20.57 -21.37 -1.10
N VAL A 23 -20.75 -21.75 -2.36
CA VAL A 23 -20.64 -23.14 -2.80
C VAL A 23 -19.16 -23.46 -2.97
N ARG A 24 -18.56 -24.15 -1.99
CA ARG A 24 -17.24 -24.79 -2.18
C ARG A 24 -17.43 -25.98 -3.11
N GLN A 25 -16.97 -25.85 -4.35
CA GLN A 25 -16.74 -26.97 -5.26
C GLN A 25 -15.61 -27.84 -4.69
N THR A 26 -15.93 -29.04 -4.22
CA THR A 26 -14.94 -30.09 -3.99
C THR A 26 -14.87 -30.97 -5.22
N THR A 27 -13.84 -30.74 -6.04
CA THR A 27 -13.41 -31.66 -7.10
C THR A 27 -12.72 -32.85 -6.44
N THR A 28 -13.34 -34.04 -6.53
CA THR A 28 -12.72 -35.29 -6.10
C THR A 28 -12.21 -36.01 -7.34
N GLU A 29 -10.89 -35.99 -7.56
CA GLU A 29 -10.25 -36.92 -8.50
C GLU A 29 -10.18 -38.33 -7.88
N PRO A 30 -10.37 -39.39 -8.66
CA PRO A 30 -10.23 -40.76 -8.16
C PRO A 30 -8.75 -41.15 -8.06
N ILE A 31 -8.30 -41.50 -6.85
CA ILE A 31 -7.03 -42.18 -6.61
C ILE A 31 -7.15 -43.63 -7.12
N GLN A 32 -6.47 -43.96 -8.21
CA GLN A 32 -6.26 -45.32 -8.68
C GLN A 32 -5.08 -45.95 -7.93
N LEU A 33 -5.37 -46.90 -7.02
CA LEU A 33 -4.38 -47.83 -6.48
C LEU A 33 -4.65 -49.22 -7.06
N GLY A 34 -3.68 -49.70 -7.84
CA GLY A 34 -3.75 -50.99 -8.50
C GLY A 34 -3.51 -52.18 -7.57
N GLY A 35 -4.06 -53.33 -7.97
CA GLY A 35 -3.54 -54.64 -7.59
C GLY A 35 -4.42 -55.45 -6.64
N GLY A 36 -5.00 -56.53 -7.17
CA GLY A 36 -5.14 -57.80 -6.44
C GLY A 36 -6.38 -57.97 -5.56
N SER A 37 -7.35 -58.70 -6.10
CA SER A 37 -8.34 -59.56 -5.44
C SER A 37 -8.58 -59.42 -3.93
N ASN A 38 -9.85 -59.12 -3.61
CA ASN A 38 -10.55 -59.40 -2.34
C ASN A 38 -10.22 -58.52 -1.13
N SER A 39 -10.85 -57.35 -1.06
CA SER A 39 -11.46 -56.84 0.19
C SER A 39 -12.40 -55.67 -0.14
N ALA A 40 -13.71 -55.92 -0.06
CA ALA A 40 -14.72 -54.87 -0.08
C ALA A 40 -14.74 -54.19 1.29
N ILE A 41 -14.17 -52.99 1.40
CA ILE A 41 -14.35 -52.12 2.56
C ILE A 41 -15.67 -51.38 2.36
N GLN A 42 -16.73 -51.85 3.03
CA GLN A 42 -18.00 -51.16 3.16
C GLN A 42 -17.82 -50.00 4.15
N ILE A 43 -17.80 -48.76 3.65
CA ILE A 43 -17.90 -47.56 4.51
C ILE A 43 -19.39 -47.18 4.57
N THR A 44 -20.05 -47.58 5.65
CA THR A 44 -21.42 -47.16 5.98
C THR A 44 -21.39 -45.71 6.47
N ILE A 45 -21.96 -44.78 5.69
CA ILE A 45 -22.15 -43.39 6.12
C ILE A 45 -23.44 -43.35 6.94
N SER A 46 -23.32 -43.22 8.26
CA SER A 46 -24.45 -42.94 9.14
C SER A 46 -25.02 -41.55 8.83
N GLN A 47 -26.33 -41.48 8.59
CA GLN A 47 -27.04 -40.23 8.32
C GLN A 47 -27.05 -39.34 9.57
N ILE A 48 -26.71 -38.07 9.38
CA ILE A 48 -26.82 -37.03 10.42
C ILE A 48 -28.23 -36.43 10.29
N ASP A 49 -29.06 -36.69 11.30
CA ASP A 49 -30.40 -36.13 11.42
C ASP A 49 -30.29 -34.69 11.97
N LEU A 50 -30.54 -33.68 11.13
CA LEU A 50 -30.64 -32.29 11.56
C LEU A 50 -32.10 -31.95 11.87
N GLY A 51 -32.49 -32.14 13.13
CA GLY A 51 -33.75 -31.65 13.65
C GLY A 51 -33.79 -30.11 13.66
N ALA A 52 -34.65 -29.52 12.84
CA ALA A 52 -34.92 -28.09 12.84
C ALA A 52 -35.83 -27.74 14.04
N ALA A 53 -35.25 -27.14 15.09
CA ALA A 53 -36.00 -26.52 16.17
C ALA A 53 -36.55 -25.16 15.69
N ALA A 54 -37.88 -24.98 15.77
CA ALA A 54 -38.53 -23.72 15.46
C ALA A 54 -38.17 -22.65 16.52
N PRO A 55 -37.79 -21.42 16.12
CA PRO A 55 -37.48 -20.36 17.07
C PRO A 55 -38.76 -19.80 17.72
N PRO A 56 -38.71 -19.39 19.01
CA PRO A 56 -39.84 -18.74 19.66
C PRO A 56 -40.12 -17.36 19.05
N ALA A 57 -41.40 -17.00 18.99
CA ALA A 57 -41.89 -15.72 18.49
C ALA A 57 -41.30 -14.54 19.29
N ALA A 58 -40.57 -13.67 18.60
CA ALA A 58 -40.04 -12.43 19.17
C ALA A 58 -41.17 -11.44 19.45
N ALA A 59 -41.18 -10.89 20.66
CA ALA A 59 -42.04 -9.77 21.04
C ALA A 59 -41.63 -8.49 20.29
N ALA A 60 -42.61 -7.66 19.92
CA ALA A 60 -42.39 -6.40 19.23
C ALA A 60 -41.59 -5.40 20.10
N PRO A 61 -40.64 -4.64 19.50
CA PRO A 61 -39.89 -3.63 20.21
C PRO A 61 -40.75 -2.39 20.55
N PRO A 62 -40.45 -1.66 21.64
CA PRO A 62 -41.09 -0.39 21.94
C PRO A 62 -40.73 0.69 20.90
N ALA A 63 -41.61 1.69 20.78
CA ALA A 63 -41.48 2.81 19.86
C ALA A 63 -40.19 3.62 20.12
N PRO A 64 -39.56 4.19 19.07
CA PRO A 64 -38.31 4.92 19.21
C PRO A 64 -38.51 6.25 19.94
N GLU A 65 -37.75 6.46 21.01
CA GLU A 65 -37.55 7.78 21.61
C GLU A 65 -36.75 8.66 20.64
N ALA A 66 -37.14 9.93 20.51
CA ALA A 66 -36.50 10.88 19.61
C ALA A 66 -35.06 11.17 20.05
N LEU A 67 -34.11 10.95 19.14
CA LEU A 67 -32.71 11.34 19.33
C LEU A 67 -32.59 12.88 19.36
N PRO A 68 -31.77 13.46 20.24
CA PRO A 68 -31.50 14.88 20.24
C PRO A 68 -30.78 15.28 18.95
N GLU A 69 -31.18 16.43 18.41
CA GLU A 69 -30.68 17.04 17.19
C GLU A 69 -29.16 17.22 17.26
N ALA A 70 -28.44 16.62 16.30
CA ALA A 70 -26.99 16.72 16.22
C ALA A 70 -26.59 18.19 16.03
N ALA A 71 -25.68 18.67 16.86
CA ALA A 71 -25.05 19.97 16.69
C ALA A 71 -24.45 20.09 15.28
N PRO A 72 -24.51 21.27 14.63
CA PRO A 72 -23.94 21.46 13.31
C PRO A 72 -22.44 21.12 13.34
N PRO A 73 -21.90 20.48 12.29
CA PRO A 73 -20.48 20.19 12.21
C PRO A 73 -19.70 21.49 12.33
N ALA A 74 -18.71 21.50 13.24
CA ALA A 74 -17.74 22.57 13.31
C ALA A 74 -17.14 22.75 11.91
N ALA A 75 -17.19 23.98 11.40
CA ALA A 75 -16.64 24.35 10.11
C ALA A 75 -15.20 23.83 10.02
N ALA A 76 -14.92 23.08 8.96
CA ALA A 76 -13.55 22.76 8.58
C ALA A 76 -12.76 24.08 8.52
N PRO A 77 -11.51 24.12 9.03
CA PRO A 77 -10.71 25.32 8.89
C PRO A 77 -10.56 25.61 7.39
N GLU A 78 -10.98 26.80 6.98
CA GLU A 78 -10.78 27.33 5.65
C GLU A 78 -9.30 27.18 5.28
N ALA A 79 -9.04 26.64 4.09
CA ALA A 79 -7.71 26.53 3.53
C ALA A 79 -7.11 27.94 3.42
N ALA A 80 -6.31 28.32 4.42
CA ALA A 80 -5.57 29.56 4.42
C ALA A 80 -4.64 29.59 3.20
N ALA A 81 -4.62 30.72 2.51
CA ALA A 81 -3.61 31.05 1.51
C ALA A 81 -2.22 30.67 2.05
N GLY A 82 -1.47 29.89 1.27
CA GLY A 82 -0.26 29.20 1.71
C GLY A 82 0.72 30.10 2.44
N ASP A 83 0.85 29.88 3.75
CA ASP A 83 1.97 30.37 4.52
C ASP A 83 3.21 29.60 4.06
N ALA A 84 4.10 30.27 3.32
CA ALA A 84 5.38 29.69 2.92
C ALA A 84 6.21 29.24 4.14
N ASN A 85 5.96 29.78 5.34
CA ASN A 85 6.58 29.31 6.57
C ASN A 85 6.02 27.95 7.03
N GLY A 86 4.76 27.63 6.68
CA GLY A 86 4.14 26.35 7.02
C GLY A 86 4.73 25.17 6.25
N LEU A 87 5.16 25.38 4.99
CA LEU A 87 5.76 24.33 4.16
C LEU A 87 7.12 23.84 4.72
N PHE A 88 7.89 24.76 5.32
CA PHE A 88 9.18 24.44 5.96
C PHE A 88 9.09 24.34 7.49
N SER A 89 7.88 24.32 8.04
CA SER A 89 7.66 24.03 9.46
C SER A 89 7.63 22.52 9.64
N PHE A 90 8.73 21.95 10.14
CA PHE A 90 8.86 20.52 10.36
C PHE A 90 8.59 20.16 11.83
N SER A 91 7.77 19.14 12.07
CA SER A 91 7.65 18.49 13.39
C SER A 91 8.86 17.60 13.68
N SER A 92 9.52 17.08 12.64
CA SER A 92 10.75 16.31 12.77
C SER A 92 11.62 16.40 11.53
N THR A 93 12.90 16.09 11.67
CA THR A 93 13.82 15.90 10.55
C THR A 93 14.42 14.52 10.64
N MET A 94 14.53 13.83 9.51
CA MET A 94 15.10 12.48 9.42
C MET A 94 16.28 12.46 8.45
N LEU A 95 17.26 11.62 8.73
CA LEU A 95 18.40 11.39 7.85
C LEU A 95 18.53 9.90 7.53
N ALA A 96 18.81 9.58 6.27
CA ALA A 96 19.34 8.28 5.87
C ALA A 96 20.67 8.45 5.14
N ASN A 97 21.72 7.84 5.70
CA ASN A 97 23.01 7.68 5.04
C ASN A 97 23.01 6.32 4.34
N ALA A 98 22.80 6.36 3.03
CA ALA A 98 22.60 5.18 2.23
C ALA A 98 23.90 4.70 1.61
N THR A 99 24.16 3.39 1.72
CA THR A 99 25.33 2.76 1.11
C THR A 99 24.94 1.48 0.38
N PRO A 100 25.78 0.98 -0.55
CA PRO A 100 25.53 -0.27 -1.26
C PRO A 100 25.46 -1.48 -0.33
N GLU A 101 26.23 -1.48 0.76
CA GLU A 101 26.38 -2.62 1.68
C GLU A 101 25.12 -2.88 2.51
N GLN A 102 24.24 -1.90 2.60
CA GLN A 102 22.98 -2.01 3.34
C GLN A 102 21.85 -2.62 2.49
N VAL A 103 22.05 -2.79 1.18
CA VAL A 103 21.03 -3.30 0.25
C VAL A 103 20.83 -4.80 0.47
N VAL A 104 19.56 -5.19 0.61
CA VAL A 104 19.11 -6.57 0.83
C VAL A 104 17.97 -6.92 -0.13
N ASN A 105 17.79 -8.22 -0.38
CA ASN A 105 16.59 -8.78 -1.02
C ASN A 105 15.94 -9.78 -0.07
N GLY A 106 14.76 -9.44 0.47
CA GLY A 106 14.24 -10.09 1.66
C GLY A 106 15.14 -9.76 2.85
N THR A 107 15.90 -10.74 3.32
CA THR A 107 16.91 -10.61 4.37
C THR A 107 18.33 -10.85 3.88
N GLU A 108 18.49 -11.23 2.62
CA GLU A 108 19.78 -11.60 2.04
C GLU A 108 20.53 -10.34 1.59
N PRO A 109 21.74 -10.06 2.09
CA PRO A 109 22.56 -8.96 1.57
C PRO A 109 22.92 -9.21 0.11
N THR A 110 22.53 -8.32 -0.77
CA THR A 110 22.89 -8.39 -2.20
C THR A 110 24.05 -7.48 -2.55
N GLY A 111 24.28 -6.45 -1.73
CA GLY A 111 25.03 -5.28 -2.15
C GLY A 111 24.23 -4.42 -3.13
N GLY A 112 24.71 -3.20 -3.34
CA GLY A 112 24.20 -2.24 -4.32
C GLY A 112 25.27 -1.86 -5.34
N LEU A 113 25.20 -0.65 -5.89
CA LEU A 113 26.21 -0.15 -6.83
C LEU A 113 27.52 0.18 -6.12
N ALA A 114 28.56 -0.60 -6.38
CA ALA A 114 29.87 -0.40 -5.76
C ALA A 114 30.37 1.05 -5.90
N GLY A 115 30.75 1.64 -4.76
CA GLY A 115 31.26 3.02 -4.69
C GLY A 115 30.18 4.11 -4.69
N ALA A 116 28.90 3.77 -4.91
CA ALA A 116 27.81 4.72 -4.78
C ALA A 116 27.54 5.09 -3.31
N SER A 117 26.94 6.24 -3.08
CA SER A 117 26.40 6.63 -1.77
C SER A 117 25.19 7.52 -1.95
N GLY A 118 24.36 7.61 -0.91
CA GLY A 118 23.23 8.53 -0.88
C GLY A 118 23.10 9.23 0.47
N THR A 119 22.67 10.48 0.43
CA THR A 119 22.23 11.24 1.60
C THR A 119 20.78 11.67 1.37
N PHE A 120 19.89 11.16 2.22
CA PHE A 120 18.47 11.43 2.17
C PHE A 120 18.09 12.26 3.39
N SER A 121 17.89 13.56 3.20
CA SER A 121 17.47 14.48 4.27
C SER A 121 15.99 14.79 4.12
N PHE A 122 15.20 14.51 5.15
CA PHE A 122 13.77 14.75 5.15
C PHE A 122 13.37 15.72 6.26
N GLY A 123 12.43 16.61 5.96
CA GLY A 123 11.67 17.38 6.94
C GLY A 123 10.22 16.93 6.88
N LEU A 124 9.68 16.46 8.00
CA LEU A 124 8.31 15.93 8.09
C LEU A 124 7.42 16.91 8.85
N ASN A 125 6.16 16.99 8.47
CA ASN A 125 5.10 17.63 9.24
C ASN A 125 3.90 16.69 9.35
N ALA A 126 3.74 16.04 10.50
CA ALA A 126 2.65 15.10 10.74
C ALA A 126 1.27 15.77 10.79
N ALA A 127 1.19 17.04 11.20
CA ALA A 127 -0.09 17.76 11.26
C ALA A 127 -0.64 18.04 9.87
N THR A 128 0.24 18.24 8.88
CA THR A 128 -0.14 18.50 7.49
C THR A 128 0.13 17.32 6.56
N ASP A 129 0.59 16.18 7.08
CA ASP A 129 1.03 15.00 6.31
C ASP A 129 1.95 15.37 5.13
N THR A 130 2.97 16.18 5.43
CA THR A 130 3.89 16.75 4.44
C THR A 130 5.31 16.25 4.66
N ILE A 131 6.02 15.98 3.58
CA ILE A 131 7.43 15.60 3.56
C ILE A 131 8.17 16.50 2.56
N CYS A 132 9.13 17.27 3.05
CA CYS A 132 10.13 17.92 2.22
C CYS A 132 11.40 17.09 2.21
N TYR A 133 12.10 17.06 1.09
CA TYR A 133 13.26 16.21 0.89
C TYR A 133 14.38 16.95 0.16
N ASN A 134 15.61 16.57 0.51
CA ASN A 134 16.81 16.83 -0.26
C ASN A 134 17.60 15.52 -0.34
N ILE A 135 17.62 14.92 -1.52
CA ILE A 135 18.20 13.62 -1.80
C ILE A 135 19.38 13.84 -2.72
N THR A 136 20.58 13.45 -2.29
CA THR A 136 21.79 13.51 -3.09
C THR A 136 22.38 12.12 -3.22
N LEU A 137 22.72 11.73 -4.46
CA LEU A 137 23.43 10.50 -4.77
C LEU A 137 24.81 10.86 -5.32
N ASN A 138 25.81 10.06 -4.98
CA ASN A 138 27.16 10.16 -5.54
C ASN A 138 27.53 8.85 -6.23
N ALA A 139 28.28 8.95 -7.34
CA ALA A 139 28.70 7.82 -8.15
C ALA A 139 27.54 6.89 -8.58
N PHE A 140 26.35 7.47 -8.78
CA PHE A 140 25.21 6.74 -9.33
C PHE A 140 25.48 6.40 -10.80
N GLN A 141 25.10 5.19 -11.21
CA GLN A 141 25.32 4.65 -12.55
C GLN A 141 24.07 3.91 -13.03
N GLY A 142 23.93 3.78 -14.34
CA GLY A 142 22.77 3.18 -14.98
C GLY A 142 21.57 4.12 -15.02
N ASP A 143 20.42 3.53 -15.29
CA ASP A 143 19.15 4.25 -15.39
C ASP A 143 18.34 4.03 -14.12
N PHE A 144 17.50 4.99 -13.73
CA PHE A 144 16.52 4.78 -12.68
C PHE A 144 15.48 3.76 -13.14
N ASP A 145 15.39 2.63 -12.44
CA ASP A 145 14.52 1.52 -12.80
C ASP A 145 13.92 0.89 -11.54
N SER A 146 12.60 0.70 -11.51
CA SER A 146 11.87 0.14 -10.37
C SER A 146 10.47 -0.34 -10.78
N PRO A 147 9.89 -1.32 -10.07
CA PRO A 147 8.47 -1.65 -10.22
C PRO A 147 7.51 -0.53 -9.80
N ALA A 148 7.96 0.43 -8.99
CA ALA A 148 7.18 1.60 -8.61
C ALA A 148 7.19 2.69 -9.70
N THR A 149 6.37 3.74 -9.52
CA THR A 149 6.28 4.89 -10.44
C THR A 149 7.61 5.62 -10.65
N THR A 150 8.46 5.65 -9.63
CA THR A 150 9.84 6.14 -9.68
C THR A 150 10.75 5.13 -9.00
N ALA A 151 12.06 5.37 -9.00
CA ALA A 151 13.06 4.47 -8.43
C ALA A 151 13.60 4.92 -7.08
N THR A 152 13.06 6.00 -6.49
CA THR A 152 13.56 6.59 -5.24
C THR A 152 12.46 6.54 -4.20
N HIS A 153 12.70 5.92 -3.03
CA HIS A 153 11.62 5.59 -2.12
C HIS A 153 11.94 5.81 -0.64
N ILE A 154 10.86 5.80 0.15
CA ILE A 154 10.89 5.34 1.54
C ILE A 154 10.10 4.04 1.60
N HIS A 155 10.68 3.02 2.22
CA HIS A 155 10.07 1.73 2.50
C HIS A 155 9.80 1.56 3.99
N GLU A 156 8.80 0.74 4.32
CA GLU A 156 8.50 0.32 5.69
C GLU A 156 9.12 -1.06 5.98
N ALA A 157 10.28 -1.07 6.62
CA ALA A 157 10.86 -2.26 7.22
C ALA A 157 11.95 -1.91 8.24
N ALA A 158 12.19 -2.84 9.16
CA ALA A 158 13.35 -2.79 10.05
C ALA A 158 14.67 -2.92 9.28
N ALA A 159 15.78 -2.56 9.95
CA ALA A 159 17.12 -2.72 9.41
C ALA A 159 17.40 -4.16 8.97
N GLY A 160 17.98 -4.30 7.77
CA GLY A 160 18.29 -5.61 7.16
C GLY A 160 17.09 -6.39 6.64
N GLN A 161 15.90 -5.79 6.59
CA GLN A 161 14.68 -6.42 6.08
C GLN A 161 14.13 -5.64 4.88
N SER A 162 13.55 -6.33 3.91
CA SER A 162 12.77 -5.72 2.84
C SER A 162 11.33 -5.47 3.28
N GLY A 163 10.71 -4.44 2.72
CA GLY A 163 9.31 -4.12 2.95
C GLY A 163 8.74 -3.33 1.77
N PRO A 164 7.45 -2.99 1.77
CA PRO A 164 6.85 -2.25 0.66
C PRO A 164 7.29 -0.78 0.63
N PRO A 165 7.35 -0.15 -0.55
CA PRO A 165 7.52 1.29 -0.65
C PRO A 165 6.26 1.96 -0.12
N ARG A 166 6.42 3.04 0.64
CA ARG A 166 5.32 3.86 1.17
C ARG A 166 5.26 5.24 0.53
N ILE A 167 6.41 5.76 0.09
CA ILE A 167 6.51 7.03 -0.64
C ILE A 167 7.42 6.80 -1.85
N ALA A 168 6.99 7.27 -3.02
CA ALA A 168 7.81 7.37 -4.22
C ALA A 168 8.14 8.85 -4.50
N PHE A 169 9.42 9.17 -4.61
CA PHE A 169 9.92 10.52 -4.86
C PHE A 169 10.30 10.70 -6.33
N PRO A 170 10.22 11.92 -6.89
CA PRO A 170 10.88 12.22 -8.15
C PRO A 170 12.34 11.79 -8.15
N ASN A 171 12.74 11.04 -9.17
CA ASN A 171 14.12 10.57 -9.31
C ASN A 171 15.10 11.75 -9.35
N PRO A 172 16.23 11.67 -8.64
CA PRO A 172 17.31 12.63 -8.77
C PRO A 172 17.76 12.87 -10.21
N VAL A 173 18.11 14.11 -10.53
CA VAL A 173 18.66 14.48 -11.84
C VAL A 173 20.14 14.81 -11.73
N PRO A 174 20.94 14.65 -12.80
CA PRO A 174 22.36 14.99 -12.77
C PRO A 174 22.58 16.45 -12.34
N VAL A 175 23.55 16.67 -11.46
CA VAL A 175 24.03 17.99 -11.08
C VAL A 175 25.50 18.14 -11.42
N GLY A 176 25.84 19.21 -12.14
CA GLY A 176 27.20 19.41 -12.64
C GLY A 176 27.51 18.50 -13.83
N ASP A 177 28.72 17.93 -13.84
CA ASP A 177 29.16 17.01 -14.89
C ASP A 177 28.42 15.67 -14.75
N PRO A 178 27.63 15.23 -15.75
CA PRO A 178 26.95 13.94 -15.71
C PRO A 178 27.91 12.75 -15.52
N ALA A 179 29.16 12.86 -15.98
CA ALA A 179 30.16 11.80 -15.81
C ALA A 179 30.59 11.61 -14.34
N ALA A 180 30.34 12.60 -13.48
CA ALA A 180 30.61 12.50 -12.04
C ALA A 180 29.58 11.62 -11.30
N GLY A 181 28.45 11.29 -11.93
CA GLY A 181 27.40 10.47 -11.32
C GLY A 181 26.77 11.09 -10.06
N VAL A 182 26.85 12.42 -9.91
CA VAL A 182 26.21 13.13 -8.81
C VAL A 182 24.79 13.51 -9.23
N MET A 183 23.81 13.05 -8.46
CA MET A 183 22.39 13.29 -8.74
C MET A 183 21.74 14.00 -7.56
N ASN A 184 20.79 14.90 -7.81
CA ASN A 184 20.03 15.58 -6.76
C ASN A 184 18.53 15.66 -7.07
N SER A 185 17.71 15.49 -6.03
CA SER A 185 16.26 15.73 -6.04
C SER A 185 15.89 16.54 -4.81
N VAL A 186 15.19 17.66 -5.01
CA VAL A 186 14.71 18.53 -3.91
C VAL A 186 13.26 18.88 -4.16
N GLY A 187 12.44 18.83 -3.12
CA GLY A 187 11.04 19.20 -3.22
C GLY A 187 10.27 18.96 -1.94
N CYS A 188 8.95 19.14 -2.02
CA CYS A 188 8.01 18.78 -0.96
C CYS A 188 6.82 18.07 -1.58
N MET A 189 6.29 17.08 -0.87
CA MET A 189 5.08 16.35 -1.22
C MET A 189 4.14 16.30 -0.02
N LYS A 190 2.84 16.27 -0.28
CA LYS A 190 1.80 16.14 0.72
C LYS A 190 1.00 14.89 0.41
N GLY A 191 0.59 14.16 1.45
CA GLY A 191 -0.31 13.03 1.32
C GLY A 191 -1.66 13.42 0.68
N PRO A 192 -2.43 12.44 0.17
CA PRO A 192 -2.14 11.01 0.20
C PRO A 192 -0.98 10.63 -0.73
N PHE A 193 -0.16 9.67 -0.29
CA PHE A 193 0.97 9.17 -1.06
C PHE A 193 0.56 7.98 -1.91
N THR A 194 1.23 7.83 -3.06
CA THR A 194 1.08 6.67 -3.95
C THR A 194 2.45 6.21 -4.40
N THR A 195 2.63 4.91 -4.59
CA THR A 195 3.89 4.35 -5.09
C THR A 195 3.75 3.77 -6.49
N GLY A 196 2.54 3.38 -6.90
CA GLY A 196 2.25 2.60 -8.10
C GLY A 196 2.39 1.09 -7.91
N VAL A 197 2.89 0.65 -6.75
CA VAL A 197 2.97 -0.78 -6.41
C VAL A 197 1.67 -1.17 -5.75
N VAL A 198 1.01 -2.22 -6.25
CA VAL A 198 -0.23 -2.75 -5.68
C VAL A 198 0.05 -4.06 -4.95
N MET A 199 -0.31 -4.12 -3.68
CA MET A 199 -0.28 -5.36 -2.87
C MET A 199 -1.65 -5.56 -2.23
N GLU A 200 -2.12 -6.80 -2.19
CA GLU A 200 -3.42 -7.16 -1.58
C GLU A 200 -4.61 -6.33 -2.10
N GLY A 201 -4.51 -5.83 -3.33
CA GLY A 201 -5.56 -5.05 -4.00
C GLY A 201 -5.53 -3.54 -3.76
N ALA A 202 -4.53 -2.99 -3.07
CA ALA A 202 -4.37 -1.54 -2.88
C ALA A 202 -2.94 -1.06 -3.16
N ASP A 203 -2.78 0.21 -3.53
CA ASP A 203 -1.47 0.87 -3.63
C ASP A 203 -0.75 0.82 -2.27
N THR A 204 0.55 0.54 -2.25
CA THR A 204 1.29 0.40 -0.99
C THR A 204 1.47 1.72 -0.24
N GLY A 205 1.29 2.88 -0.88
CA GLY A 205 1.21 4.18 -0.23
C GLY A 205 -0.18 4.51 0.32
N ASN A 206 -1.22 3.75 -0.04
CA ASN A 206 -2.59 4.03 0.38
C ASN A 206 -2.73 3.97 1.91
N GLY A 207 -3.24 5.06 2.50
CA GLY A 207 -3.41 5.18 3.95
C GLY A 207 -2.12 5.39 4.75
N PHE A 208 -0.96 5.47 4.07
CA PHE A 208 0.29 5.84 4.70
C PHE A 208 0.30 7.33 5.07
N THR A 209 0.92 7.66 6.20
CA THR A 209 1.11 9.05 6.66
C THR A 209 2.51 9.21 7.24
N VAL A 210 3.10 10.40 7.14
CA VAL A 210 4.44 10.68 7.68
C VAL A 210 4.50 10.55 9.21
N ALA A 211 3.35 10.66 9.89
CA ALA A 211 3.24 10.43 11.33
C ALA A 211 3.70 9.01 11.73
N GLN A 212 3.56 8.02 10.84
CA GLN A 212 4.05 6.67 11.09
C GLN A 212 5.59 6.61 11.12
N ILE A 213 6.25 7.43 10.29
CA ILE A 213 7.72 7.58 10.31
C ILE A 213 8.15 8.26 11.61
N GLU A 214 7.46 9.33 12.02
CA GLU A 214 7.80 10.04 13.28
C GLU A 214 7.65 9.13 14.51
N ALA A 215 6.64 8.26 14.51
CA ALA A 215 6.41 7.33 15.60
C ALA A 215 7.48 6.22 15.70
N ASN A 216 8.07 5.81 14.58
CA ASN A 216 9.08 4.74 14.55
C ASN A 216 10.04 4.88 13.35
N PRO A 217 11.00 5.83 13.38
CA PRO A 217 11.89 6.06 12.23
C PRO A 217 12.74 4.82 11.90
N ALA A 218 13.15 4.06 12.91
CA ALA A 218 13.90 2.81 12.73
C ALA A 218 13.11 1.68 12.02
N GLY A 219 11.79 1.85 11.82
CA GLY A 219 10.95 1.00 11.00
C GLY A 219 10.92 1.38 9.52
N PHE A 220 11.66 2.40 9.10
CA PHE A 220 11.67 2.90 7.72
C PHE A 220 13.08 3.13 7.18
N PHE A 221 13.27 2.84 5.90
CA PHE A 221 14.52 3.11 5.20
C PHE A 221 14.26 3.86 3.91
N ALA A 222 15.27 4.60 3.44
CA ALA A 222 15.27 5.23 2.12
C ALA A 222 16.29 4.55 1.22
N ASP A 223 15.95 4.46 -0.06
CA ASP A 223 16.77 3.83 -1.07
C ASP A 223 16.54 4.46 -2.45
N VAL A 224 17.37 4.01 -3.38
CA VAL A 224 17.18 4.27 -4.80
C VAL A 224 17.58 3.04 -5.59
N HIS A 225 16.85 2.73 -6.65
CA HIS A 225 17.11 1.62 -7.54
C HIS A 225 17.78 2.06 -8.84
N SER A 226 18.55 1.16 -9.43
CA SER A 226 19.20 1.35 -10.74
C SER A 226 19.00 0.11 -11.59
N SER A 227 18.97 0.27 -12.91
CA SER A 227 18.97 -0.83 -13.87
C SER A 227 20.19 -1.77 -13.71
N LEU A 228 21.26 -1.31 -13.08
CA LEU A 228 22.46 -2.10 -12.77
C LEU A 228 22.43 -2.74 -11.36
N ALA A 229 21.47 -2.37 -10.52
CA ALA A 229 21.27 -2.91 -9.18
C ALA A 229 19.78 -2.85 -8.82
N VAL A 230 19.01 -3.79 -9.38
CA VAL A 230 17.55 -3.84 -9.27
C VAL A 230 17.05 -3.98 -7.82
N PRO A 231 17.70 -4.73 -6.90
CA PRO A 231 17.31 -4.73 -5.49
C PRO A 231 17.51 -3.38 -4.77
N GLY A 232 18.33 -2.49 -5.35
CA GLY A 232 18.68 -1.19 -4.80
C GLY A 232 20.13 -0.83 -5.15
N ALA A 233 20.37 0.41 -5.60
CA ALA A 233 21.70 0.96 -5.79
C ALA A 233 22.35 1.34 -4.45
N VAL A 234 21.60 1.98 -3.56
CA VAL A 234 22.00 2.29 -2.18
C VAL A 234 20.78 2.22 -1.26
N ARG A 235 20.99 1.89 0.01
CA ARG A 235 19.95 1.85 1.05
C ARG A 235 20.47 2.46 2.36
N GLY A 236 19.63 3.18 3.10
CA GLY A 236 19.94 3.70 4.43
C GLY A 236 18.72 3.73 5.35
N GLN A 237 18.86 3.26 6.59
CA GLN A 237 17.79 3.36 7.59
C GLN A 237 17.57 4.83 8.02
N LEU A 238 16.32 5.22 8.31
CA LEU A 238 16.02 6.54 8.86
C LEU A 238 16.39 6.64 10.34
N ALA A 239 16.95 7.78 10.74
CA ALA A 239 17.30 8.14 12.11
C ALA A 239 17.09 9.64 12.36
#